data_AF-A0A402ADE9-F1
#
_entry.id   AF-A0A402ADE9-F1
#
_cell.length_a   1.000
_cell.length_b   1.000
_cell.length_c   1.000
_cell.angle_alpha   90.00
_cell.angle_beta   90.00
_cell.angle_gamma   90.00
#
_symmetry.space_group_name_H-M   'P 1'
#
loop_
_entity.id
_entity.type
_entity.pdbx_description
1 polymer ?
#
loop_
_entity_poly.entity_id
_entity_poly.type
_entity_poly.pdbx_seq_one_letter_code
_entity_poly.pdbx_strand_id
1 'polypeptide(L)'
;MPVEIRVGPPTITISQGRTFMVTTQAGEIISNTDQGVYAIDTRFLSFYRLYINQVPLQVINSSQLTFYAARYHLTNPHIETEDGVIDEQTLRVTINRVVHEGIHEDIDIANYTGKSIHFLLELSMRSDFADLFEVKSKHIVQRGQEQTQWDAQNRQLYTTYDNKDFHRAIRYCILNEVAVGYANGRLRIEIALAPNQHWHTCCEIRLEHGQHVKKPAPESCSQPSEDMNATKALLTSGREQSNDFEQRQERWQAHCTGITTSNHHIYRVYQQAVEDMGALRIYDMDVSDEA
;
A
#
# COMPACT_ATOMS: atom_id res chain seq x y z
N MET A 1 20.02 -31.61 -16.67
CA MET A 1 20.48 -30.52 -15.79
C MET A 1 19.31 -30.12 -14.90
N PRO A 2 19.44 -30.14 -13.57
CA PRO A 2 18.37 -29.66 -12.70
C PRO A 2 18.19 -28.15 -12.90
N VAL A 3 16.95 -27.72 -13.11
CA VAL A 3 16.59 -26.29 -13.20
C VAL A 3 16.69 -25.72 -11.79
N GLU A 4 17.63 -24.81 -11.58
CA GLU A 4 17.76 -24.07 -10.32
C GLU A 4 16.63 -23.03 -10.27
N ILE A 5 15.58 -23.30 -9.50
CA ILE A 5 14.51 -22.34 -9.24
C ILE A 5 15.04 -21.33 -8.22
N ARG A 6 15.46 -20.16 -8.70
CA ARG A 6 15.83 -19.04 -7.83
C ARG A 6 14.56 -18.36 -7.34
N VAL A 7 14.14 -18.68 -6.12
CA VAL A 7 13.07 -17.96 -5.44
C VAL A 7 13.69 -16.67 -4.90
N GLY A 8 13.23 -15.52 -5.41
CA GLY A 8 13.58 -14.23 -4.83
C GLY A 8 13.09 -14.12 -3.38
N PRO A 9 13.56 -13.12 -2.61
CA PRO A 9 13.01 -12.86 -1.28
C PRO A 9 11.48 -12.69 -1.39
N PRO A 10 10.71 -13.17 -0.40
CA PRO A 10 9.27 -13.14 -0.49
C PRO A 10 8.78 -11.68 -0.51
N THR A 11 8.10 -11.30 -1.58
CA THR A 11 7.50 -9.98 -1.78
C THR A 11 5.99 -10.10 -1.90
N ILE A 12 5.27 -9.04 -1.50
CA ILE A 12 3.85 -8.89 -1.81
C ILE A 12 3.71 -7.87 -2.93
N THR A 13 3.05 -8.27 -4.00
CA THR A 13 2.74 -7.42 -5.15
C THR A 13 1.24 -7.26 -5.25
N ILE A 14 0.78 -6.02 -5.32
CA ILE A 14 -0.62 -5.68 -5.61
C ILE A 14 -0.65 -4.73 -6.80
N SER A 15 -1.59 -4.92 -7.70
CA SER A 15 -1.64 -4.21 -8.98
C SER A 15 -3.07 -3.96 -9.43
N GLN A 16 -3.28 -2.82 -10.08
CA GLN A 16 -4.51 -2.49 -10.77
C GLN A 16 -4.20 -1.64 -12.01
N GLY A 17 -4.54 -2.15 -13.19
CA GLY A 17 -4.25 -1.50 -14.47
C GLY A 17 -2.77 -1.18 -14.61
N ARG A 18 -2.44 0.11 -14.72
CA ARG A 18 -1.05 0.60 -14.90
C ARG A 18 -0.33 0.96 -13.60
N THR A 19 -0.96 0.76 -12.44
CA THR A 19 -0.38 1.06 -11.13
C THR A 19 -0.12 -0.24 -10.38
N PHE A 20 1.05 -0.37 -9.77
CA PHE A 20 1.36 -1.52 -8.92
C PHE A 20 2.30 -1.14 -7.78
N MET A 21 2.20 -1.87 -6.68
CA MET A 21 3.04 -1.72 -5.50
C MET A 21 3.69 -3.06 -5.16
N VAL A 22 5.01 -3.02 -4.97
CA VAL A 22 5.82 -4.18 -4.56
C VAL A 22 6.47 -3.87 -3.22
N THR A 23 6.23 -4.72 -2.23
CA THR A 23 6.71 -4.54 -0.85
C THR A 23 7.31 -5.82 -0.27
N THR A 24 8.02 -5.70 0.85
CA THR A 24 8.38 -6.85 1.69
C THR A 24 7.14 -7.46 2.35
N GLN A 25 7.28 -8.63 2.98
CA GLN A 25 6.26 -9.18 3.88
C GLN A 25 5.95 -8.26 5.09
N ALA A 26 6.82 -7.29 5.40
CA ALA A 26 6.55 -6.28 6.42
C ALA A 26 5.74 -5.08 5.90
N GLY A 27 5.39 -5.05 4.61
CA GLY A 27 4.77 -3.90 3.97
C GLY A 27 5.76 -2.73 3.79
N GLU A 28 7.06 -2.99 3.87
CA GLU A 28 8.11 -1.98 3.69
C GLU A 28 8.54 -1.91 2.22
N ILE A 29 9.06 -0.76 1.81
CA ILE A 29 9.80 -0.58 0.55
C ILE A 29 11.25 -0.27 0.92
N ILE A 30 12.16 -1.16 0.52
CA ILE A 30 13.59 -1.06 0.78
C ILE A 30 14.28 -0.42 -0.42
N SER A 31 15.06 0.63 -0.16
CA SER A 31 15.85 1.32 -1.19
C SER A 31 16.82 0.38 -1.89
N ASN A 32 17.16 0.69 -3.15
CA ASN A 32 18.06 -0.11 -3.99
C ASN A 32 17.58 -1.54 -4.28
N THR A 33 16.28 -1.80 -4.15
CA THR A 33 15.63 -3.04 -4.58
C THR A 33 14.60 -2.74 -5.68
N ASP A 34 13.93 -3.77 -6.18
CA ASP A 34 12.81 -3.66 -7.12
C ASP A 34 11.49 -3.25 -6.44
N GLN A 35 11.48 -3.08 -5.10
CA GLN A 35 10.30 -2.64 -4.36
C GLN A 35 9.98 -1.18 -4.69
N GLY A 36 8.71 -0.84 -4.61
CA GLY A 36 8.24 0.52 -4.87
C GLY A 36 6.77 0.61 -5.25
N VAL A 37 6.30 1.83 -5.41
CA VAL A 37 5.03 2.15 -6.08
C VAL A 37 5.36 2.63 -7.49
N TYR A 38 4.78 1.98 -8.47
CA TYR A 38 5.02 2.23 -9.88
C TYR A 38 3.73 2.61 -10.57
N ALA A 39 3.84 3.55 -11.50
CA ALA A 39 2.80 3.80 -12.49
C ALA A 39 3.44 4.32 -13.77
N ILE A 40 2.88 3.96 -14.92
CA ILE A 40 3.32 4.49 -16.23
C ILE A 40 4.85 4.37 -16.38
N ASP A 41 5.35 3.17 -16.11
CA ASP A 41 6.76 2.79 -16.23
C ASP A 41 7.74 3.63 -15.37
N THR A 42 7.23 4.34 -14.36
CA THR A 42 8.02 5.17 -13.44
C THR A 42 7.81 4.71 -12.00
N ARG A 43 8.90 4.62 -11.21
CA ARG A 43 8.84 4.38 -9.76
C ARG A 43 8.64 5.68 -9.00
N PHE A 44 7.44 5.89 -8.47
CA PHE A 44 7.10 7.08 -7.67
C PHE A 44 7.58 6.99 -6.22
N LEU A 45 7.66 5.79 -5.66
CA LEU A 45 8.05 5.57 -4.27
C LEU A 45 9.14 4.49 -4.20
N SER A 46 10.28 4.84 -3.62
CA SER A 46 11.50 3.99 -3.56
C SER A 46 11.93 3.64 -2.13
N PHE A 47 11.27 4.21 -1.13
CA PHE A 47 11.39 3.83 0.27
C PHE A 47 10.08 4.12 1.01
N TYR A 48 9.70 3.21 1.91
CA TYR A 48 8.56 3.35 2.80
C TYR A 48 8.80 2.49 4.04
N ARG A 49 8.75 3.09 5.22
CA ARG A 49 8.85 2.35 6.48
C ARG A 49 8.15 3.08 7.63
N LEU A 50 7.40 2.29 8.42
CA LEU A 50 6.77 2.74 9.66
C LEU A 50 7.62 2.37 10.87
N TYR A 51 7.58 3.23 11.89
CA TYR A 51 8.27 3.06 13.15
C TYR A 51 7.34 3.45 14.30
N ILE A 52 7.57 2.85 15.47
CA ILE A 52 7.06 3.37 16.74
C ILE A 52 8.27 3.77 17.57
N ASN A 53 8.34 5.04 17.99
CA ASN A 53 9.49 5.62 18.71
C ASN A 53 10.84 5.26 18.06
N GLN A 54 10.95 5.45 16.75
CA GLN A 54 12.12 5.15 15.92
C GLN A 54 12.49 3.65 15.80
N VAL A 55 11.75 2.75 16.45
CA VAL A 55 11.97 1.31 16.37
C VAL A 55 11.08 0.71 15.27
N PRO A 56 11.63 -0.06 14.33
CA PRO A 56 10.84 -0.70 13.28
C PRO A 56 9.92 -1.78 13.86
N LEU A 57 8.75 -1.94 13.24
CA LEU A 57 7.78 -2.97 13.61
C LEU A 57 8.27 -4.38 13.19
N GLN A 58 7.74 -5.40 13.87
CA GLN A 58 8.00 -6.81 13.59
C GLN A 58 6.80 -7.45 12.88
N VAL A 59 7.05 -8.32 11.92
CA VAL A 59 5.99 -9.00 11.15
C VAL A 59 5.45 -10.18 11.93
N ILE A 60 4.12 -10.27 12.05
CA ILE A 60 3.43 -11.49 12.49
C ILE A 60 2.99 -12.30 11.28
N ASN A 61 2.28 -11.67 10.35
CA ASN A 61 1.76 -12.31 9.15
C ASN A 61 1.48 -11.25 8.07
N SER A 62 1.49 -11.65 6.81
CA SER A 62 1.11 -10.81 5.69
C SER A 62 0.50 -11.65 4.59
N SER A 63 -0.53 -11.14 3.93
CA SER A 63 -1.15 -11.83 2.80
C SER A 63 -1.59 -10.84 1.74
N GLN A 64 -1.40 -11.23 0.49
CA GLN A 64 -2.22 -10.72 -0.59
C GLN A 64 -3.65 -11.26 -0.40
N LEU A 65 -4.64 -10.37 -0.41
CA LEU A 65 -6.06 -10.73 -0.24
C LEU A 65 -6.72 -10.93 -1.61
N THR A 66 -6.38 -10.07 -2.56
CA THR A 66 -6.75 -10.12 -3.97
C THR A 66 -5.57 -9.62 -4.79
N PHE A 67 -5.64 -9.66 -6.12
CA PHE A 67 -4.57 -9.13 -6.97
C PHE A 67 -4.30 -7.63 -6.74
N TYR A 68 -5.27 -6.86 -6.24
CA TYR A 68 -5.19 -5.41 -6.01
C TYR A 68 -5.15 -5.03 -4.51
N ALA A 69 -5.32 -5.97 -3.58
CA ALA A 69 -5.38 -5.67 -2.15
C ALA A 69 -4.48 -6.58 -1.30
N ALA A 70 -3.87 -6.03 -0.26
CA ALA A 70 -3.00 -6.76 0.67
C ALA A 70 -3.22 -6.30 2.12
N ARG A 71 -2.84 -7.18 3.04
CA ARG A 71 -2.88 -6.95 4.48
C ARG A 71 -1.60 -7.39 5.15
N TYR A 72 -1.16 -6.58 6.10
CA TYR A 72 0.01 -6.80 6.93
C TYR A 72 -0.41 -6.74 8.39
N HIS A 73 -0.05 -7.76 9.16
CA HIS A 73 -0.19 -7.80 10.61
C HIS A 73 1.21 -7.73 11.22
N LEU A 74 1.44 -6.64 11.94
CA LEU A 74 2.70 -6.30 12.56
C LEU A 74 2.50 -6.11 14.07
N THR A 75 3.61 -6.09 14.80
CA THR A 75 3.63 -5.83 16.24
C THR A 75 4.87 -5.05 16.64
N ASN A 76 4.86 -4.52 17.85
CA ASN A 76 5.97 -3.76 18.38
C ASN A 76 7.06 -4.70 18.94
N PRO A 77 8.34 -4.38 18.75
CA PRO A 77 9.40 -4.89 19.63
C PRO A 77 9.33 -4.22 21.00
N HIS A 78 10.32 -4.48 21.86
CA HIS A 78 10.53 -3.69 23.07
C HIS A 78 10.74 -2.21 22.72
N ILE A 79 9.97 -1.32 23.34
CA ILE A 79 10.00 0.12 23.07
C ILE A 79 10.10 0.91 24.37
N GLU A 80 11.07 1.81 24.42
CA GLU A 80 11.20 2.80 25.48
C GLU A 80 10.39 4.07 25.14
N THR A 81 9.56 4.52 26.08
CA THR A 81 8.83 5.78 26.00
C THR A 81 9.08 6.62 27.24
N GLU A 82 8.67 7.90 27.21
CA GLU A 82 8.75 8.78 28.38
C GLU A 82 7.93 8.26 29.57
N ASP A 83 6.79 7.60 29.30
CA ASP A 83 5.89 7.04 30.32
C ASP A 83 6.29 5.61 30.77
N GLY A 84 7.42 5.11 30.27
CA GLY A 84 7.97 3.81 30.59
C GLY A 84 8.02 2.85 29.41
N VAL A 85 8.24 1.57 29.70
CA VAL A 85 8.45 0.55 28.69
C VAL A 85 7.12 0.05 28.13
N ILE A 86 7.00 -0.04 26.81
CA ILE A 86 6.01 -0.86 26.13
C ILE A 86 6.65 -2.22 25.84
N ASP A 87 6.16 -3.27 26.49
CA ASP A 87 6.67 -4.62 26.33
C ASP A 87 6.47 -5.12 24.90
N GLU A 88 7.34 -6.02 24.46
CA GLU A 88 7.24 -6.60 23.11
C GLU A 88 5.91 -7.30 22.88
N GLN A 89 5.44 -7.31 21.64
CA GLN A 89 4.25 -8.05 21.21
C GLN A 89 2.94 -7.64 21.90
N THR A 90 2.86 -6.40 22.40
CA THR A 90 1.68 -5.89 23.13
C THR A 90 0.86 -4.87 22.35
N LEU A 91 1.34 -4.43 21.19
CA LEU A 91 0.62 -3.60 20.22
C LEU A 91 0.34 -4.44 18.97
N ARG A 92 -0.90 -4.38 18.49
CA ARG A 92 -1.23 -4.90 17.16
C ARG A 92 -1.29 -3.76 16.19
N VAL A 93 -0.49 -3.83 15.13
CA VAL A 93 -0.56 -2.90 14.00
C VAL A 93 -1.07 -3.67 12.80
N THR A 94 -2.16 -3.21 12.18
CA THR A 94 -2.66 -3.78 10.93
C THR A 94 -2.61 -2.71 9.86
N ILE A 95 -2.01 -3.06 8.72
CA ILE A 95 -1.96 -2.19 7.55
C ILE A 95 -2.73 -2.88 6.44
N ASN A 96 -3.72 -2.21 5.88
CA ASN A 96 -4.41 -2.64 4.68
C ASN A 96 -4.02 -1.75 3.53
N ARG A 97 -3.79 -2.31 2.35
CA ARG A 97 -3.53 -1.55 1.14
C ARG A 97 -4.41 -2.01 0.00
N VAL A 98 -4.91 -1.05 -0.76
CA VAL A 98 -5.69 -1.28 -1.98
C VAL A 98 -5.10 -0.43 -3.09
N VAL A 99 -4.77 -1.05 -4.22
CA VAL A 99 -4.30 -0.36 -5.43
C VAL A 99 -5.47 -0.05 -6.34
N HIS A 100 -5.53 1.20 -6.77
CA HIS A 100 -6.35 1.67 -7.88
C HIS A 100 -5.47 2.54 -8.77
N GLU A 101 -5.89 3.76 -9.11
CA GLU A 101 -5.00 4.68 -9.81
C GLU A 101 -3.87 5.22 -8.89
N GLY A 102 -4.08 5.18 -7.57
CA GLY A 102 -3.09 5.37 -6.52
C GLY A 102 -3.12 4.22 -5.50
N ILE A 103 -2.67 4.47 -4.28
CA ILE A 103 -2.74 3.48 -3.18
C ILE A 103 -3.57 4.06 -2.03
N HIS A 104 -4.62 3.35 -1.62
CA HIS A 104 -5.30 3.61 -0.36
C HIS A 104 -4.66 2.76 0.74
N GLU A 105 -4.46 3.32 1.92
CA GLU A 105 -3.86 2.64 3.06
C GLU A 105 -4.65 2.90 4.35
N ASP A 106 -5.06 1.85 5.04
CA ASP A 106 -5.60 1.94 6.40
C ASP A 106 -4.59 1.40 7.40
N ILE A 107 -4.33 2.19 8.45
CA ILE A 107 -3.44 1.81 9.56
C ILE A 107 -4.27 1.76 10.84
N ASP A 108 -4.38 0.56 11.41
CA ASP A 108 -5.03 0.29 12.69
C ASP A 108 -3.98 -0.06 13.74
N ILE A 109 -4.06 0.54 14.92
CA ILE A 109 -3.22 0.22 16.08
C ILE A 109 -4.09 -0.10 17.29
N ALA A 110 -3.83 -1.22 17.96
CA ALA A 110 -4.54 -1.64 19.16
C ALA A 110 -3.59 -1.82 20.35
N ASN A 111 -4.00 -1.35 21.52
CA ASN A 111 -3.23 -1.48 22.77
C ASN A 111 -3.69 -2.69 23.60
N TYR A 112 -2.81 -3.69 23.75
CA TYR A 112 -3.03 -4.86 24.62
C TYR A 112 -2.12 -4.91 25.85
N THR A 113 -1.47 -3.80 26.22
CA THR A 113 -0.56 -3.73 27.38
C THR A 113 -1.27 -3.77 28.73
N GLY A 114 -2.58 -3.52 28.78
CA GLY A 114 -3.35 -3.37 30.03
C GLY A 114 -3.15 -2.03 30.76
N LYS A 115 -2.33 -1.12 30.21
CA LYS A 115 -2.11 0.24 30.75
C LYS A 115 -2.29 1.30 29.66
N SER A 116 -2.44 2.56 30.05
CA SER A 116 -2.41 3.66 29.09
C SER A 116 -0.99 3.85 28.57
N ILE A 117 -0.86 4.10 27.27
CA ILE A 117 0.44 4.28 26.60
C ILE A 117 0.42 5.53 25.73
N HIS A 118 1.56 6.18 25.62
CA HIS A 118 1.82 7.26 24.68
C HIS A 118 3.07 6.93 23.87
N PHE A 119 2.97 7.06 22.56
CA PHE A 119 4.07 6.79 21.65
C PHE A 119 3.95 7.63 20.38
N LEU A 120 5.04 7.67 19.62
CA LEU A 120 5.15 8.37 18.35
C LEU A 120 5.12 7.35 17.21
N LEU A 121 4.09 7.42 16.38
CA LEU A 121 4.07 6.75 15.08
C LEU A 121 4.83 7.61 14.07
N GLU A 122 5.83 7.04 13.41
CA GLU A 122 6.62 7.73 12.40
C GLU A 122 6.53 7.01 11.05
N LEU A 123 6.33 7.78 9.99
CA LEU A 123 6.44 7.31 8.61
C LEU A 123 7.60 7.99 7.92
N SER A 124 8.49 7.19 7.33
CA SER A 124 9.55 7.67 6.45
C SER A 124 9.33 7.17 5.04
N MET A 125 9.39 8.09 4.08
CA MET A 125 9.21 7.80 2.66
C MET A 125 10.22 8.54 1.81
N ARG A 126 10.58 7.96 0.66
CA ARG A 126 11.45 8.58 -0.35
C ARG A 126 10.98 8.23 -1.74
N SER A 127 11.20 9.14 -2.67
CA SER A 127 10.90 9.00 -4.09
C SER A 127 12.18 9.14 -4.90
N ASP A 128 12.22 8.54 -6.08
CA ASP A 128 13.33 8.69 -7.03
C ASP A 128 12.89 8.86 -8.49
N PHE A 129 11.61 8.65 -8.80
CA PHE A 129 11.02 8.81 -10.13
C PHE A 129 11.81 8.08 -11.22
N ALA A 130 12.44 6.97 -10.84
CA ALA A 130 13.28 6.19 -11.74
C ALA A 130 12.44 5.46 -12.77
N ASP A 131 12.94 5.37 -14.00
CA ASP A 131 12.31 4.55 -15.04
C ASP A 131 12.41 3.06 -14.66
N LEU A 132 11.39 2.28 -15.01
CA LEU A 132 11.30 0.85 -14.68
C LEU A 132 12.53 0.07 -15.19
N PHE A 133 13.07 0.39 -16.36
CA PHE A 133 14.26 -0.28 -16.90
C PHE A 133 15.53 0.10 -16.14
N GLU A 134 15.62 1.31 -15.59
CA GLU A 134 16.73 1.72 -14.72
C GLU A 134 16.71 0.98 -13.39
N VAL A 135 15.53 0.80 -12.80
CA VAL A 135 15.37 -0.01 -11.59
C VAL A 135 15.77 -1.46 -11.87
N LYS A 136 15.26 -2.05 -12.95
CA LYS A 136 15.56 -3.45 -13.31
C LYS A 136 17.03 -3.70 -13.65
N SER A 137 17.68 -2.75 -14.30
CA SER A 137 19.13 -2.81 -14.57
C SER A 137 19.99 -2.44 -13.36
N LYS A 138 19.39 -1.99 -12.26
CA LYS A 138 20.07 -1.45 -11.07
C LYS A 138 21.03 -0.31 -11.39
N HIS A 139 20.72 0.45 -12.44
CA HIS A 139 21.52 1.56 -12.94
C HIS A 139 20.65 2.82 -13.01
N ILE A 140 20.27 3.30 -11.83
CA ILE A 140 19.48 4.53 -11.69
C ILE A 140 20.41 5.73 -11.85
N VAL A 141 20.05 6.62 -12.76
CA VAL A 141 20.77 7.87 -12.99
C VAL A 141 19.90 9.01 -12.51
N GLN A 142 20.34 9.69 -11.45
CA GLN A 142 19.65 10.88 -10.96
C GLN A 142 19.75 12.00 -11.98
N ARG A 143 18.58 12.53 -12.36
CA ARG A 143 18.42 13.64 -13.30
C ARG A 143 17.42 14.63 -12.70
N GLY A 144 17.30 15.81 -13.29
CA GLY A 144 16.29 16.78 -12.86
C GLY A 144 16.50 17.32 -11.44
N GLN A 145 15.41 17.84 -10.88
CA GLN A 145 15.35 18.36 -9.52
C GLN A 145 14.19 17.73 -8.76
N GLU A 146 14.48 17.27 -7.54
CA GLU A 146 13.49 16.73 -6.60
C GLU A 146 13.25 17.73 -5.48
N GLN A 147 11.99 17.96 -5.13
CA GLN A 147 11.62 18.81 -4.01
C GLN A 147 10.52 18.15 -3.20
N THR A 148 10.69 18.09 -1.88
CA THR A 148 9.68 17.59 -0.95
C THR A 148 9.22 18.71 -0.03
N GLN A 149 7.91 18.92 0.04
CA GLN A 149 7.27 19.90 0.92
C GLN A 149 6.17 19.24 1.75
N TRP A 150 6.16 19.53 3.04
CA TRP A 150 5.04 19.24 3.92
C TRP A 150 4.06 20.41 3.93
N ASP A 151 2.79 20.13 3.67
CA ASP A 151 1.69 21.05 3.82
C ASP A 151 0.82 20.60 5.00
N ALA A 152 1.00 21.30 6.12
CA ALA A 152 0.30 21.00 7.37
C ALA A 152 -1.20 21.29 7.31
N GLN A 153 -1.66 22.22 6.46
CA GLN A 153 -3.08 22.57 6.37
C GLN A 153 -3.87 21.43 5.74
N ASN A 154 -3.33 20.85 4.67
CA ASN A 154 -3.95 19.74 3.94
C ASN A 154 -3.43 18.36 4.38
N ARG A 155 -2.54 18.30 5.38
CA ARG A 155 -1.88 17.08 5.88
C ARG A 155 -1.31 16.21 4.75
N GLN A 156 -0.59 16.87 3.83
CA GLN A 156 -0.03 16.23 2.65
C GLN A 156 1.48 16.42 2.56
N LEU A 157 2.21 15.33 2.34
CA LEU A 157 3.61 15.37 1.95
C LEU A 157 3.69 15.28 0.43
N TYR A 158 4.14 16.35 -0.22
CA TYR A 158 4.21 16.48 -1.66
C TYR A 158 5.66 16.40 -2.12
N THR A 159 5.98 15.45 -2.99
CA THR A 159 7.30 15.37 -3.63
C THR A 159 7.16 15.50 -5.14
N THR A 160 7.86 16.45 -5.74
CA THR A 160 7.91 16.66 -7.18
C THR A 160 9.25 16.27 -7.76
N TYR A 161 9.23 15.96 -9.04
CA TYR A 161 10.39 15.73 -9.88
C TYR A 161 10.20 16.42 -11.22
N ASP A 162 11.15 17.28 -11.56
CA ASP A 162 11.15 18.06 -12.78
C ASP A 162 12.45 17.83 -13.57
N ASN A 163 12.33 17.34 -14.80
CA ASN A 163 13.45 17.17 -15.73
C ASN A 163 13.03 17.55 -17.15
N LYS A 164 13.36 18.78 -17.57
CA LYS A 164 12.94 19.35 -18.88
C LYS A 164 11.41 19.37 -19.01
N ASP A 165 10.85 18.61 -19.94
CA ASP A 165 9.43 18.44 -20.21
C ASP A 165 8.80 17.28 -19.42
N PHE A 166 9.60 16.55 -18.65
CA PHE A 166 9.13 15.45 -17.82
C PHE A 166 8.85 15.93 -16.39
N HIS A 167 7.57 15.91 -16.01
CA HIS A 167 7.11 16.19 -14.66
C HIS A 167 6.43 14.96 -14.04
N ARG A 168 6.78 14.66 -12.80
CA ARG A 168 6.13 13.65 -11.96
C ARG A 168 6.00 14.17 -10.55
N ALA A 169 4.94 13.78 -9.86
CA ALA A 169 4.83 14.06 -8.44
C ALA A 169 4.07 12.97 -7.69
N ILE A 170 4.27 12.93 -6.38
CA ILE A 170 3.58 12.03 -5.46
C ILE A 170 3.10 12.84 -4.26
N ARG A 171 1.85 12.61 -3.85
CA ARG A 171 1.31 13.12 -2.59
C ARG A 171 0.99 11.96 -1.66
N TYR A 172 1.48 12.05 -0.43
CA TYR A 172 1.00 11.22 0.67
C TYR A 172 0.05 12.06 1.52
N CYS A 173 -1.24 11.73 1.52
CA CYS A 173 -2.29 12.46 2.21
C CYS A 173 -2.78 11.67 3.42
N ILE A 174 -2.86 12.31 4.59
CA ILE A 174 -3.50 11.73 5.78
C ILE A 174 -4.91 12.28 5.87
N LEU A 175 -5.92 11.41 5.73
CA LEU A 175 -7.30 11.83 5.56
C LEU A 175 -7.94 12.26 6.89
N ASN A 176 -7.61 11.56 7.98
CA ASN A 176 -8.15 11.87 9.30
C ASN A 176 -7.67 13.23 9.80
N GLU A 177 -8.49 13.87 10.62
CA GLU A 177 -8.14 15.10 11.34
C GLU A 177 -7.27 14.77 12.55
N VAL A 178 -6.00 14.48 12.30
CA VAL A 178 -4.98 14.24 13.33
C VAL A 178 -3.85 15.26 13.19
N ALA A 179 -3.25 15.66 14.30
CA ALA A 179 -2.08 16.51 14.29
C ALA A 179 -0.87 15.71 13.77
N VAL A 180 -0.23 16.20 12.70
CA VAL A 180 0.92 15.55 12.07
C VAL A 180 2.07 16.53 12.00
N GLY A 181 3.20 16.16 12.61
CA GLY A 181 4.46 16.86 12.44
C GLY A 181 5.24 16.30 11.26
N TYR A 182 6.06 17.13 10.62
CA TYR A 182 7.07 16.68 9.67
C TYR A 182 8.43 17.21 10.08
N ALA A 183 9.36 16.31 10.39
CA ALA A 183 10.71 16.69 10.83
C ALA A 183 11.73 15.65 10.36
N ASN A 184 12.87 16.12 9.84
CA ASN A 184 13.99 15.27 9.42
C ASN A 184 13.59 14.13 8.46
N GLY A 185 12.68 14.41 7.51
CA GLY A 185 12.25 13.43 6.52
C GLY A 185 11.26 12.37 7.04
N ARG A 186 10.60 12.63 8.17
CA ARG A 186 9.58 11.74 8.75
C ARG A 186 8.31 12.49 9.11
N LEU A 187 7.17 11.91 8.74
CA LEU A 187 5.87 12.27 9.31
C LEU A 187 5.79 11.67 10.71
N ARG A 188 5.18 12.41 11.63
CA ARG A 188 5.15 12.12 13.07
C ARG A 188 3.75 12.33 13.61
N ILE A 189 3.17 11.30 14.19
CA ILE A 189 1.84 11.33 14.80
C ILE A 189 1.97 10.85 16.23
N GLU A 190 1.61 11.72 17.18
CA GLU A 190 1.57 11.37 18.59
C GLU A 190 0.25 10.66 18.89
N ILE A 191 0.34 9.50 19.54
CA ILE A 191 -0.80 8.61 19.78
C ILE A 191 -0.86 8.26 21.26
N ALA A 192 -2.03 8.51 21.86
CA ALA A 192 -2.38 8.13 23.22
C ALA A 192 -3.45 7.03 23.16
N LEU A 193 -3.20 5.88 23.79
CA LEU A 193 -4.15 4.77 23.84
C LEU A 193 -4.34 4.27 25.27
N ALA A 194 -5.59 4.27 25.73
CA ALA A 194 -6.01 3.56 26.94
C ALA A 194 -5.95 2.03 26.74
N PRO A 195 -6.06 1.22 27.81
CA PRO A 195 -6.12 -0.24 27.68
C PRO A 195 -7.25 -0.68 26.75
N ASN A 196 -6.95 -1.60 25.81
CA ASN A 196 -7.89 -2.11 24.79
C ASN A 196 -8.43 -1.05 23.82
N GLN A 197 -7.89 0.17 23.82
CA GLN A 197 -8.28 1.19 22.86
C GLN A 197 -7.63 0.94 21.50
N HIS A 198 -8.34 1.36 20.47
CA HIS A 198 -7.92 1.33 19.08
C HIS A 198 -7.70 2.75 18.54
N TRP A 199 -6.70 2.89 17.67
CA TRP A 199 -6.46 4.08 16.87
C TRP A 199 -6.46 3.67 15.39
N HIS A 200 -6.98 4.54 14.54
CA HIS A 200 -7.14 4.28 13.12
C HIS A 200 -6.85 5.54 12.31
N THR A 201 -6.16 5.38 11.17
CA THR A 201 -6.08 6.41 10.15
C THR A 201 -6.12 5.82 8.75
N CYS A 202 -6.73 6.55 7.82
CA CYS A 202 -6.66 6.33 6.39
C CYS A 202 -5.69 7.31 5.75
N CYS A 203 -4.90 6.79 4.82
CA CYS A 203 -3.89 7.51 4.07
C CYS A 203 -4.03 7.20 2.57
N GLU A 204 -3.64 8.15 1.73
CA GLU A 204 -3.64 7.98 0.28
C GLU A 204 -2.29 8.34 -0.32
N ILE A 205 -1.82 7.51 -1.23
CA ILE A 205 -0.74 7.81 -2.15
C ILE A 205 -1.36 8.18 -3.49
N ARG A 206 -1.28 9.46 -3.84
CA ARG A 206 -1.74 10.00 -5.13
C ARG A 206 -0.56 10.20 -6.06
N LEU A 207 -0.69 9.75 -7.30
CA LEU A 207 0.38 9.78 -8.29
C LEU A 207 0.04 10.83 -9.36
N GLU A 208 1.00 11.68 -9.72
CA GLU A 208 0.80 12.76 -10.69
C GLU A 208 1.70 12.57 -11.92
N HIS A 209 1.10 12.68 -13.10
CA HIS A 209 1.79 12.69 -14.38
C HIS A 209 1.26 13.84 -15.23
N GLY A 210 2.10 14.85 -15.44
CA GLY A 210 1.73 16.05 -16.19
C GLY A 210 0.62 16.80 -15.46
N GLN A 211 -0.56 16.93 -16.09
CA GLN A 211 -1.73 17.56 -15.47
C GLN A 211 -2.71 16.56 -14.81
N HIS A 212 -2.44 15.25 -14.90
CA HIS A 212 -3.34 14.23 -14.39
C HIS A 212 -2.91 13.79 -12.99
N VAL A 213 -3.84 13.93 -12.02
CA VAL A 213 -3.70 13.41 -10.66
C VAL A 213 -4.53 12.16 -10.53
N LYS A 214 -3.86 11.03 -10.34
CA LYS A 214 -4.49 9.73 -10.12
C LYS A 214 -4.74 9.53 -8.62
N LYS A 215 -6.01 9.41 -8.24
CA LYS A 215 -6.43 9.21 -6.85
C LYS A 215 -6.84 7.76 -6.61
N PRO A 216 -6.55 7.19 -5.43
CA PRO A 216 -7.14 5.91 -5.07
C PRO A 216 -8.64 6.08 -4.76
N ALA A 217 -9.42 5.03 -5.00
CA ALA A 217 -10.77 4.87 -4.45
C ALA A 217 -10.69 3.94 -3.22
N PRO A 218 -11.58 4.08 -2.22
CA PRO A 218 -12.65 5.07 -2.08
C PRO A 218 -12.16 6.43 -1.54
N GLU A 219 -12.91 7.50 -1.82
CA GLU A 219 -12.64 8.87 -1.35
C GLU A 219 -12.97 9.09 0.15
N SER A 220 -13.44 8.06 0.86
CA SER A 220 -13.87 8.18 2.26
C SER A 220 -13.20 7.16 3.18
N CYS A 221 -12.68 7.68 4.30
CA CYS A 221 -12.13 6.88 5.37
C CYS A 221 -13.28 6.22 6.14
N SER A 222 -13.43 4.90 6.01
CA SER A 222 -14.47 4.14 6.71
C SER A 222 -13.90 3.67 8.04
N GLN A 223 -14.35 4.26 9.17
CA GLN A 223 -13.99 3.72 10.48
C GLN A 223 -14.51 2.28 10.58
N PRO A 224 -13.66 1.28 10.92
CA PRO A 224 -14.17 -0.06 11.20
C PRO A 224 -15.07 0.01 12.44
N SER A 225 -16.34 -0.37 12.29
CA SER A 225 -17.24 -0.57 13.44
C SER A 225 -16.80 -1.83 14.20
N GLU A 226 -17.03 -1.88 15.51
CA GLU A 226 -16.59 -2.97 16.41
C GLU A 226 -17.05 -4.37 15.96
N ASP A 227 -18.10 -4.46 15.13
CA ASP A 227 -18.66 -5.70 14.58
C ASP A 227 -18.34 -5.97 13.09
N MET A 228 -17.68 -5.04 12.39
CA MET A 228 -17.24 -5.26 11.01
C MET A 228 -15.75 -5.57 10.95
N ASN A 229 -15.41 -6.71 10.34
CA ASN A 229 -14.07 -6.93 9.83
C ASN A 229 -13.64 -5.71 8.99
N ALA A 230 -12.62 -4.97 9.42
CA ALA A 230 -12.04 -3.85 8.66
C ALA A 230 -11.71 -4.23 7.21
N THR A 231 -11.42 -5.53 6.97
CA THR A 231 -11.27 -6.11 5.62
C THR A 231 -12.53 -5.97 4.79
N LYS A 232 -13.68 -6.30 5.38
CA LYS A 232 -14.97 -6.23 4.72
C LYS A 232 -15.32 -4.77 4.52
N ALA A 233 -15.08 -3.88 5.49
CA ALA A 233 -15.28 -2.44 5.35
C ALA A 233 -14.46 -1.88 4.18
N LEU A 234 -13.14 -2.11 4.09
CA LEU A 234 -12.30 -1.71 2.94
C LEU A 234 -12.74 -2.32 1.59
N LEU A 235 -13.05 -3.61 1.58
CA LEU A 235 -13.56 -4.30 0.38
C LEU A 235 -15.00 -3.88 0.03
N THR A 236 -15.74 -3.24 0.94
CA THR A 236 -17.13 -2.77 0.72
C THR A 236 -17.25 -1.26 0.56
N SER A 237 -16.39 -0.45 1.15
CA SER A 237 -16.36 1.01 1.00
C SER A 237 -15.79 1.41 -0.35
N GLY A 238 -14.96 0.57 -0.97
CA GLY A 238 -14.61 0.66 -2.38
C GLY A 238 -15.80 0.51 -3.34
N ARG A 239 -16.94 -0.09 -2.94
CA ARG A 239 -18.00 -0.54 -3.88
C ARG A 239 -18.68 0.55 -4.70
N GLU A 240 -18.70 1.80 -4.27
CA GLU A 240 -19.40 2.84 -5.05
C GLU A 240 -18.65 3.18 -6.36
N GLN A 241 -17.34 2.97 -6.43
CA GLN A 241 -16.52 3.14 -7.65
C GLN A 241 -15.74 1.88 -8.08
N SER A 242 -15.50 0.91 -7.18
CA SER A 242 -15.11 -0.47 -7.51
C SER A 242 -16.13 -1.17 -8.40
N ASN A 243 -17.34 -0.63 -8.54
CA ASN A 243 -18.34 -1.12 -9.47
C ASN A 243 -17.78 -1.32 -10.89
N ASP A 244 -17.01 -0.39 -11.46
CA ASP A 244 -16.50 -0.56 -12.84
C ASP A 244 -15.46 -1.69 -12.94
N PHE A 245 -14.53 -1.80 -11.99
CA PHE A 245 -13.52 -2.86 -12.02
C PHE A 245 -14.05 -4.23 -11.63
N GLU A 246 -14.84 -4.31 -10.57
CA GLU A 246 -15.52 -5.55 -10.18
C GLU A 246 -16.43 -6.01 -11.32
N GLN A 247 -17.18 -5.11 -11.96
CA GLN A 247 -17.99 -5.44 -13.15
C GLN A 247 -17.13 -5.92 -14.33
N ARG A 248 -15.97 -5.30 -14.59
CA ARG A 248 -15.06 -5.76 -15.65
C ARG A 248 -14.46 -7.14 -15.36
N GLN A 249 -14.12 -7.40 -14.11
CA GLN A 249 -13.61 -8.70 -13.68
C GLN A 249 -14.71 -9.76 -13.70
N GLU A 250 -15.92 -9.44 -13.23
CA GLU A 250 -17.10 -10.30 -13.32
C GLU A 250 -17.45 -10.58 -14.78
N ARG A 251 -17.38 -9.57 -15.66
CA ARG A 251 -17.56 -9.73 -17.11
C ARG A 251 -16.50 -10.68 -17.67
N TRP A 252 -15.23 -10.48 -17.35
CA TRP A 252 -14.16 -11.39 -17.78
C TRP A 252 -14.41 -12.84 -17.33
N GLN A 253 -14.75 -13.04 -16.05
CA GLN A 253 -15.04 -14.36 -15.49
C GLN A 253 -16.27 -15.00 -16.16
N ALA A 254 -17.31 -14.21 -16.47
CA ALA A 254 -18.50 -14.68 -17.17
C ALA A 254 -18.24 -15.10 -18.63
N HIS A 255 -17.22 -14.52 -19.28
CA HIS A 255 -16.81 -14.90 -20.65
C HIS A 255 -15.80 -16.06 -20.68
N CYS A 256 -15.18 -16.38 -19.53
CA CYS A 256 -14.31 -17.53 -19.42
C CYS A 256 -15.12 -18.84 -19.40
N THR A 257 -14.56 -19.91 -19.97
CA THR A 257 -15.24 -21.21 -19.98
C THR A 257 -15.34 -21.76 -18.56
N GLY A 258 -16.54 -22.07 -18.07
CA GLY A 258 -16.68 -22.76 -16.79
C GLY A 258 -16.15 -24.20 -16.88
N ILE A 259 -15.36 -24.66 -15.89
CA ILE A 259 -14.99 -26.07 -15.78
C ILE A 259 -15.59 -26.68 -14.52
N THR A 260 -16.07 -27.92 -14.65
CA THR A 260 -16.52 -28.74 -13.51
C THR A 260 -15.68 -30.01 -13.51
N THR A 261 -15.04 -30.30 -12.38
CA THR A 261 -14.19 -31.49 -12.22
C THR A 261 -14.24 -31.98 -10.78
N SER A 262 -14.16 -33.29 -10.58
CA SER A 262 -14.04 -33.89 -9.25
C SER A 262 -12.65 -33.68 -8.63
N ASN A 263 -11.66 -33.29 -9.43
CA ASN A 263 -10.32 -32.98 -8.93
C ASN A 263 -10.24 -31.51 -8.50
N HIS A 264 -10.28 -31.29 -7.20
CA HIS A 264 -10.25 -29.96 -6.61
C HIS A 264 -8.95 -29.18 -6.86
N HIS A 265 -7.82 -29.85 -7.11
CA HIS A 265 -6.59 -29.16 -7.51
C HIS A 265 -6.73 -28.53 -8.89
N ILE A 266 -7.26 -29.27 -9.87
CA ILE A 266 -7.49 -28.75 -11.23
C ILE A 266 -8.49 -27.60 -11.20
N TYR A 267 -9.56 -27.74 -10.41
CA TYR A 267 -10.54 -26.67 -10.22
C TYR A 267 -9.88 -25.38 -9.69
N ARG A 268 -9.10 -25.47 -8.61
CA ARG A 268 -8.42 -24.31 -8.03
C ARG A 268 -7.39 -23.69 -8.98
N VAL A 269 -6.59 -24.50 -9.66
CA VAL A 269 -5.60 -24.00 -10.63
C VAL A 269 -6.29 -23.22 -11.76
N TYR A 270 -7.41 -23.74 -12.28
CA TYR A 270 -8.15 -23.05 -13.32
C TYR A 270 -8.77 -21.73 -12.84
N GLN A 271 -9.42 -21.74 -11.67
CA GLN A 271 -10.00 -20.53 -11.09
C GLN A 271 -8.93 -19.45 -10.85
N GLN A 272 -7.79 -19.84 -10.27
CA GLN A 272 -6.66 -18.92 -10.09
C GLN A 272 -6.15 -18.39 -11.42
N ALA A 273 -6.00 -19.24 -12.45
CA ALA A 273 -5.53 -18.80 -13.76
C ALA A 273 -6.50 -17.80 -14.42
N VAL A 274 -7.82 -18.00 -14.27
CA VAL A 274 -8.83 -17.04 -14.75
C VAL A 274 -8.71 -15.71 -14.00
N GLU A 275 -8.58 -15.75 -12.68
CA GLU A 275 -8.40 -14.54 -11.87
C GLU A 275 -7.11 -13.78 -12.23
N ASP A 276 -5.98 -14.48 -12.31
CA ASP A 276 -4.66 -13.92 -12.64
C ASP A 276 -4.65 -13.30 -14.04
N MET A 277 -5.25 -13.97 -15.02
CA MET A 277 -5.35 -13.43 -16.38
C MET A 277 -6.24 -12.18 -16.43
N GLY A 278 -7.31 -12.13 -15.64
CA GLY A 278 -8.16 -10.94 -15.50
C GLY A 278 -7.41 -9.78 -14.86
N ALA A 279 -6.62 -10.07 -13.82
CA ALA A 279 -5.80 -9.08 -13.11
C ALA A 279 -4.73 -8.40 -13.99
N LEU A 280 -4.26 -9.10 -15.03
CA LEU A 280 -3.26 -8.58 -15.99
C LEU A 280 -3.86 -7.68 -17.08
N ARG A 281 -5.19 -7.55 -17.15
CA ARG A 281 -5.84 -6.74 -18.18
C ARG A 281 -5.66 -5.25 -17.91
N ILE A 282 -5.28 -4.52 -18.96
CA ILE A 282 -5.12 -3.06 -18.94
C ILE A 282 -6.27 -2.48 -19.77
N TYR A 283 -7.44 -2.38 -19.15
CA TYR A 283 -8.69 -2.03 -19.82
C TYR A 283 -8.68 -0.64 -20.47
N ASP A 284 -7.85 0.28 -19.97
CA ASP A 284 -7.61 1.60 -20.57
C ASP A 284 -6.89 1.53 -21.93
N MET A 285 -6.37 0.37 -22.31
CA MET A 285 -5.82 0.08 -23.63
C MET A 285 -6.68 -0.93 -24.43
N ASP A 286 -7.74 -1.47 -23.84
CA ASP A 286 -8.69 -2.33 -24.56
C ASP A 286 -9.56 -1.44 -25.46
N VAL A 287 -9.24 -1.42 -26.74
CA VAL A 287 -9.87 -0.59 -27.79
C VAL A 287 -11.29 -1.03 -28.17
N SER A 288 -11.90 -1.96 -27.42
CA SER A 288 -13.24 -2.47 -27.70
C SER A 288 -14.09 -2.52 -26.44
N ASP A 289 -15.24 -1.84 -26.47
CA ASP A 289 -16.27 -1.88 -25.42
C ASP A 289 -16.87 -3.30 -25.19
N GLU A 290 -16.51 -4.25 -26.06
CA GLU A 290 -16.96 -5.64 -26.03
C GLU A 290 -15.96 -6.65 -25.41
N ALA A 291 -14.76 -6.22 -24.99
CA ALA A 291 -13.76 -7.12 -24.41
C ALA A 291 -13.86 -7.25 -22.88
#